data_AF-A0A8S2GZ80-F1
#
_entry.id   AF-A0A8S2GZ80-F1
#
_cell.length_a   1.000
_cell.length_b   1.000
_cell.length_c   1.000
_cell.angle_alpha   90.00
_cell.angle_beta   90.00
_cell.angle_gamma   90.00
#
_symmetry.space_group_name_H-M   'P 1'
#
loop_
_entity.id
_entity.type
_entity.pdbx_description
1 polymer ?
#
loop_
_entity_poly.entity_id
_entity_poly.type
_entity_poly.pdbx_seq_one_letter_code
_entity_poly.pdbx_strand_id
1 'polypeptide(L)'
;MDYRHAPFEIDPRAYEDFKPFAERGLIHTTEFKRKLENLQTKEPGLAAEFSQVMRGDQRLPTLFGGSADLSGSTKIKVPNLTTFRPANVQECIAAFMNAVHSIKSPTAIITSRLAFTYASSSVEQALKGAYVILPAEQPIATILATGSEVGLALDAAVLLEEQHKKQLRIISMPSYELFMRQPHAYQQEVLGKGLLITLEAGSTAP
;
A
#
# COMPACT_ATOMS: atom_id res chain seq x y z
N MET A 1 19.32 8.64 28.28
CA MET A 1 18.51 9.81 27.90
C MET A 1 17.82 10.32 29.15
N ASP A 2 18.09 11.56 29.55
CA ASP A 2 17.61 12.15 30.80
C ASP A 2 16.28 12.90 30.53
N TYR A 3 15.21 12.16 30.22
CA TYR A 3 13.90 12.72 29.94
C TYR A 3 13.19 13.04 31.25
N ARG A 4 12.97 14.33 31.53
CA ARG A 4 12.49 14.82 32.83
C ARG A 4 10.96 14.95 32.93
N HIS A 5 10.23 14.62 31.87
CA HIS A 5 8.76 14.69 31.85
C HIS A 5 8.15 13.31 32.05
N ALA A 6 6.88 13.26 32.44
CA ALA A 6 6.18 12.01 32.65
C ALA A 6 6.13 11.18 31.33
N PRO A 7 5.97 9.85 31.41
CA PRO A 7 5.74 9.03 30.22
C PRO A 7 4.60 9.62 29.37
N PHE A 8 4.84 9.78 28.07
CA PHE A 8 3.90 10.33 27.08
C PHE A 8 3.59 11.83 27.19
N GLU A 9 4.14 12.57 28.15
CA GLU A 9 4.16 14.03 28.09
C GLU A 9 5.24 14.49 27.13
N ILE A 10 4.91 15.40 26.21
CA ILE A 10 5.87 16.01 25.28
C ILE A 10 6.37 17.31 25.91
N ASP A 11 7.70 17.52 25.94
CA ASP A 11 8.30 18.77 26.40
C ASP A 11 7.66 19.97 25.67
N PRO A 12 7.13 20.99 26.38
CA PRO A 12 6.54 22.17 25.77
C PRO A 12 7.42 22.85 24.71
N ARG A 13 8.74 22.79 24.87
CA ARG A 13 9.72 23.35 23.91
C ARG A 13 9.70 22.62 22.56
N ALA A 14 9.38 21.32 22.54
CA ALA A 14 9.25 20.58 21.29
C ALA A 14 8.07 21.10 20.44
N TYR A 15 7.02 21.66 21.07
CA TYR A 15 5.95 22.35 20.34
C TYR A 15 6.41 23.69 19.77
N GLU A 16 7.29 24.41 20.47
CA GLU A 16 7.90 25.64 19.94
C GLU A 16 8.80 25.35 18.75
N ASP A 17 9.59 24.28 18.80
CA ASP A 17 10.40 23.80 17.67
C ASP A 17 9.53 23.35 16.49
N PHE A 18 8.33 22.82 16.75
CA PHE A 18 7.41 22.36 15.72
C PHE A 18 6.59 23.48 15.06
N LYS A 19 6.31 24.59 15.77
CA LYS A 19 5.50 25.72 15.27
C LYS A 19 5.93 26.23 13.87
N PRO A 20 7.22 26.48 13.59
CA PRO A 20 7.65 26.94 12.26
C PRO A 20 7.38 25.93 11.13
N PHE A 21 7.29 24.64 11.44
CA PHE A 21 6.93 23.61 10.46
C PHE A 21 5.43 23.59 10.20
N ALA A 22 4.62 23.71 11.26
CA ALA A 22 3.17 23.82 11.13
C ALA A 22 2.76 25.07 10.32
N GLU A 23 3.39 26.21 10.57
CA GLU A 23 3.19 27.45 9.82
C GLU A 23 3.56 27.30 8.34
N ARG A 24 4.70 26.66 8.04
CA ARG A 24 5.08 26.32 6.65
C ARG A 24 4.06 25.40 5.99
N GLY A 25 3.55 24.40 6.69
CA GLY A 25 2.48 23.53 6.20
C GLY A 25 1.21 24.31 5.84
N LEU A 26 0.85 25.31 6.64
CA LEU A 26 -0.30 26.19 6.39
C LEU A 26 -0.09 27.04 5.14
N ILE A 27 1.12 27.57 4.94
CA ILE A 27 1.51 28.34 3.74
C ILE A 27 1.37 27.45 2.51
N HIS A 28 1.96 26.27 2.50
CA HIS A 28 1.88 25.34 1.37
C HIS A 28 0.44 24.91 1.06
N THR A 29 -0.38 24.69 2.09
CA THR A 29 -1.81 24.40 1.92
C THR A 29 -2.54 25.55 1.25
N THR A 30 -2.23 26.78 1.66
CA THR A 30 -2.82 28.01 1.08
C THR A 30 -2.41 28.18 -0.38
N GLU A 31 -1.13 27.96 -0.70
CA GLU A 31 -0.64 27.97 -2.08
C GLU A 31 -1.27 26.90 -2.95
N PHE A 32 -1.44 25.68 -2.41
CA PHE A 32 -2.10 24.58 -3.10
C PHE A 32 -3.56 24.93 -3.43
N LYS A 33 -4.32 25.45 -2.45
CA LYS A 33 -5.71 25.89 -2.65
C LYS A 33 -5.81 26.95 -3.74
N ARG A 34 -4.93 27.95 -3.72
CA ARG A 34 -4.86 28.99 -4.75
C ARG A 34 -4.58 28.41 -6.14
N LYS A 35 -3.66 27.44 -6.25
CA LYS A 35 -3.38 26.75 -7.52
C LYS A 35 -4.58 25.94 -8.01
N LEU A 36 -5.31 25.29 -7.10
CA LEU A 36 -6.51 24.53 -7.43
C LEU A 36 -7.66 25.43 -7.92
N GLU A 37 -7.88 26.58 -7.29
CA GLU A 37 -8.86 27.60 -7.73
C GLU A 37 -8.51 28.16 -9.11
N ASN A 38 -7.22 28.44 -9.36
CA ASN A 38 -6.74 28.85 -10.67
C ASN A 38 -6.97 27.77 -11.74
N LEU A 39 -6.77 26.49 -11.38
CA LEU A 39 -7.01 25.36 -12.27
C LEU A 39 -8.51 25.23 -12.59
N GLN A 40 -9.39 25.36 -11.59
CA GLN A 40 -10.84 25.35 -11.78
C GLN A 40 -11.31 26.44 -12.75
N THR A 41 -10.64 27.60 -12.74
CA THR A 41 -10.95 28.72 -13.63
C THR A 41 -10.44 28.51 -15.05
N LYS A 42 -9.21 27.98 -15.21
CA LYS A 42 -8.56 27.83 -16.52
C LYS A 42 -9.01 26.56 -17.27
N GLU A 43 -9.15 25.46 -16.56
CA GLU A 43 -9.43 24.13 -17.12
C GLU A 43 -10.44 23.39 -16.22
N PRO A 44 -11.73 23.74 -16.29
CA PRO A 44 -12.74 23.21 -15.38
C PRO A 44 -12.92 21.70 -15.49
N GLY A 45 -12.72 21.11 -16.68
CA GLY A 45 -12.77 19.66 -16.89
C GLY A 45 -11.67 18.91 -16.14
N LEU A 46 -10.42 19.36 -16.29
CA LEU A 46 -9.26 18.77 -15.61
C LEU A 46 -9.33 18.98 -14.09
N ALA A 47 -9.82 20.14 -13.65
CA ALA A 47 -10.02 20.42 -12.22
C ALA A 47 -11.12 19.53 -11.61
N ALA A 48 -12.20 19.27 -12.34
CA ALA A 48 -13.27 18.36 -11.91
C ALA A 48 -12.76 16.92 -11.80
N GLU A 49 -12.01 16.45 -12.79
CA GLU A 49 -11.35 15.14 -12.78
C GLU A 49 -10.38 15.01 -11.61
N PHE A 50 -9.47 15.97 -11.44
CA PHE A 50 -8.55 16.02 -10.29
C PHE A 50 -9.29 16.00 -8.95
N SER A 51 -10.38 16.76 -8.82
CA SER A 51 -11.20 16.79 -7.59
C SER A 51 -11.96 15.48 -7.34
N GLN A 52 -12.34 14.76 -8.40
CA GLN A 52 -12.94 13.43 -8.28
C GLN A 52 -11.90 12.38 -7.87
N VAL A 53 -10.69 12.44 -8.45
CA VAL A 53 -9.56 11.58 -8.06
C VAL A 53 -9.19 11.79 -6.58
N MET A 54 -9.11 13.05 -6.13
CA MET A 54 -8.81 13.39 -4.74
C MET A 54 -9.90 12.96 -3.75
N ARG A 55 -11.16 12.89 -4.18
CA ARG A 55 -12.29 12.35 -3.39
C ARG A 55 -12.37 10.82 -3.43
N GLY A 56 -11.66 10.19 -4.38
CA GLY A 56 -11.77 8.76 -4.65
C GLY A 56 -13.03 8.38 -5.43
N ASP A 57 -13.69 9.33 -6.09
CA ASP A 57 -14.95 9.12 -6.82
C ASP A 57 -14.74 8.51 -8.22
N GLN A 58 -13.50 8.48 -8.73
CA GLN A 58 -13.20 7.81 -9.99
C GLN A 58 -12.93 6.31 -9.79
N ARG A 59 -13.91 5.51 -10.24
CA ARG A 59 -13.63 4.20 -10.86
C ARG A 59 -12.76 4.45 -12.09
N LEU A 60 -11.72 3.62 -12.27
CA LEU A 60 -10.99 3.52 -13.54
C LEU A 60 -11.99 3.36 -14.71
N PRO A 61 -11.67 3.86 -15.93
CA PRO A 61 -12.53 3.73 -17.10
C PRO A 61 -13.08 2.30 -17.21
N THR A 62 -14.37 2.19 -17.53
CA THR A 62 -15.23 0.99 -17.56
C THR A 62 -14.84 -0.07 -18.61
N LEU A 63 -13.54 -0.20 -18.91
CA LEU A 63 -12.96 -1.22 -19.78
C LEU A 63 -12.53 -2.49 -19.03
N PHE A 64 -12.64 -2.53 -17.70
CA PHE A 64 -12.32 -3.70 -16.89
C PHE A 64 -13.57 -4.20 -16.17
N GLY A 65 -13.98 -5.42 -16.53
CA GLY A 65 -15.10 -6.13 -15.91
C GLY A 65 -14.93 -6.27 -14.40
N GLY A 66 -16.06 -6.42 -13.72
CA GLY A 66 -16.13 -6.48 -12.26
C GLY A 66 -15.13 -7.44 -11.64
N SER A 67 -14.27 -6.90 -10.78
CA SER A 67 -13.53 -7.63 -9.77
C SER A 67 -13.16 -6.64 -8.67
N ALA A 68 -13.17 -7.11 -7.43
CA ALA A 68 -13.02 -6.32 -6.20
C ALA A 68 -11.85 -5.31 -6.28
N ASP A 69 -12.04 -4.10 -5.73
CA ASP A 69 -10.97 -3.10 -5.59
C ASP A 69 -9.87 -3.72 -4.73
N LEU A 70 -8.73 -4.07 -5.35
CA LEU A 70 -7.63 -4.84 -4.77
C LEU A 70 -6.83 -4.06 -3.72
N SER A 71 -7.41 -3.03 -3.13
CA SER A 71 -6.67 -1.84 -2.72
C SER A 71 -6.93 -1.41 -1.27
N GLY A 72 -7.57 -2.25 -0.46
CA GLY A 72 -7.70 -2.03 0.99
C GLY A 72 -6.35 -1.61 1.57
N SER A 73 -6.35 -0.50 2.32
CA SER A 73 -5.27 0.27 2.97
C SER A 73 -3.98 0.61 2.20
N THR A 74 -3.62 -0.13 1.16
CA THR A 74 -2.42 0.08 0.34
C THR A 74 -2.67 1.11 -0.76
N LYS A 75 -3.92 1.40 -1.12
CA LYS A 75 -4.28 2.58 -1.91
C LYS A 75 -4.70 3.68 -0.95
N ILE A 76 -3.72 4.44 -0.48
CA ILE A 76 -4.01 5.71 0.17
C ILE A 76 -4.44 6.68 -0.95
N LYS A 77 -5.60 7.35 -0.80
CA LYS A 77 -6.17 8.32 -1.77
C LYS A 77 -5.30 9.58 -1.98
N VAL A 78 -4.04 9.57 -1.56
CA VAL A 78 -3.07 10.65 -1.71
C VAL A 78 -2.24 10.38 -2.96
N PRO A 79 -2.38 11.18 -4.03
CA PRO A 79 -1.60 11.00 -5.25
C PRO A 79 -0.10 11.08 -4.98
N ASN A 80 0.68 10.34 -5.75
CA ASN A 80 2.15 10.34 -5.69
C ASN A 80 2.74 9.89 -4.34
N LEU A 81 1.98 9.20 -3.50
CA LEU A 81 2.50 8.48 -2.33
C LEU A 81 2.79 7.04 -2.72
N THR A 82 3.96 6.51 -2.34
CA THR A 82 4.25 5.08 -2.45
C THR A 82 4.06 4.47 -1.07
N THR A 83 3.19 3.48 -0.93
CA THR A 83 2.94 2.83 0.36
C THR A 83 3.58 1.46 0.40
N PHE A 84 4.11 1.09 1.56
CA PHE A 84 4.60 -0.24 1.85
C PHE A 84 3.93 -0.75 3.12
N ARG A 85 3.26 -1.90 3.03
CA ARG A 85 2.78 -2.68 4.18
C ARG A 85 3.54 -4.03 4.20
N PRO A 86 4.80 -4.02 4.64
CA PRO A 86 5.69 -5.19 4.56
C PRO A 86 5.23 -6.33 5.47
N ALA A 87 5.35 -7.56 4.98
CA ALA A 87 5.02 -8.81 5.67
C ALA A 87 6.22 -9.47 6.35
N ASN A 88 7.45 -9.09 5.99
CA ASN A 88 8.69 -9.68 6.51
C ASN A 88 9.87 -8.69 6.44
N VAL A 89 11.04 -9.14 6.90
CA VAL A 89 12.25 -8.32 6.99
C VAL A 89 12.73 -7.85 5.61
N GLN A 90 12.69 -8.70 4.59
CA GLN A 90 13.16 -8.37 3.25
C GLN A 90 12.25 -7.33 2.58
N GLU A 91 10.94 -7.42 2.78
CA GLU A 91 10.00 -6.38 2.35
C GLU A 91 10.20 -5.07 3.09
N CYS A 92 10.51 -5.11 4.40
CA CYS A 92 10.91 -3.92 5.14
C CYS A 92 12.18 -3.29 4.55
N ILE A 93 13.20 -4.09 4.24
CA ILE A 93 14.43 -3.61 3.58
C ILE A 93 14.10 -2.95 2.24
N ALA A 94 13.27 -3.59 1.41
CA ALA A 94 12.81 -3.02 0.14
C ALA A 94 12.07 -1.69 0.32
N ALA A 95 11.22 -1.58 1.36
CA ALA A 95 10.50 -0.36 1.68
C ALA A 95 11.47 0.79 2.03
N PHE A 96 12.47 0.52 2.88
CA PHE A 96 13.51 1.50 3.21
C PHE A 96 14.38 1.85 2.00
N MET A 97 14.73 0.88 1.17
CA MET A 97 15.47 1.13 -0.07
C MET A 97 14.68 2.03 -1.02
N ASN A 98 13.39 1.79 -1.20
CA ASN A 98 12.54 2.67 -2.00
C ASN A 98 12.48 4.08 -1.39
N ALA A 99 12.31 4.17 -0.06
CA ALA A 99 12.25 5.46 0.64
C ALA A 99 13.52 6.30 0.45
N VAL A 100 14.71 5.68 0.54
CA VAL A 100 16.00 6.37 0.39
C VAL A 100 16.27 6.80 -1.05
N HIS A 101 15.90 5.96 -2.04
CA HIS A 101 16.13 6.28 -3.45
C HIS A 101 15.05 7.18 -4.07
N SER A 102 13.88 7.28 -3.46
CA SER A 102 12.78 8.08 -4.00
C SER A 102 13.00 9.57 -3.76
N ILE A 103 13.25 10.30 -4.86
CA ILE A 103 13.48 11.75 -4.84
C ILE A 103 12.15 12.53 -4.94
N LYS A 104 11.17 11.99 -5.68
CA LYS A 104 9.96 12.73 -6.11
C LYS A 104 8.66 12.24 -5.48
N SER A 105 8.67 11.10 -4.80
CA SER A 105 7.49 10.48 -4.22
C SER A 105 7.77 10.13 -2.76
N PRO A 106 7.01 10.65 -1.77
CA PRO A 106 7.14 10.17 -0.40
C PRO A 106 6.87 8.67 -0.31
N THR A 107 7.51 8.01 0.65
CA THR A 107 7.26 6.60 0.98
C THR A 107 6.67 6.50 2.38
N ALA A 108 5.51 5.87 2.51
CA ALA A 108 4.92 5.51 3.79
C ALA A 108 5.18 4.03 4.08
N ILE A 109 5.78 3.71 5.23
CA ILE A 109 6.08 2.34 5.65
C ILE A 109 5.17 2.01 6.85
N ILE A 110 4.27 1.05 6.67
CA ILE A 110 3.20 0.67 7.60
C ILE A 110 3.56 -0.68 8.21
N THR A 111 4.17 -0.66 9.40
CA THR A 111 4.65 -1.87 10.08
C THR A 111 3.65 -2.41 11.10
N SER A 112 3.63 -3.73 11.28
CA SER A 112 2.88 -4.39 12.34
C SER A 112 3.54 -4.18 13.70
N ARG A 113 2.73 -4.16 14.77
CA ARG A 113 3.24 -4.26 16.15
C ARG A 113 3.71 -5.68 16.49
N LEU A 114 3.08 -6.67 15.86
CA LEU A 114 3.40 -8.09 16.03
C LEU A 114 4.60 -8.48 15.16
N ALA A 115 5.37 -9.46 15.64
CA ALA A 115 6.51 -10.02 14.91
C ALA A 115 6.04 -10.67 13.60
N PHE A 116 6.84 -10.52 12.55
CA PHE A 116 6.59 -11.12 11.24
C PHE A 116 6.72 -12.64 11.29
N THR A 117 5.83 -13.34 10.61
CA THR A 117 5.98 -14.78 10.33
C THR A 117 6.95 -14.98 9.17
N TYR A 118 7.82 -15.98 9.30
CA TYR A 118 8.96 -16.22 8.41
C TYR A 118 8.51 -16.80 7.06
N ALA A 119 8.11 -15.94 6.14
CA ALA A 119 8.04 -16.28 4.74
C ALA A 119 9.34 -15.85 4.05
N SER A 120 10.08 -16.80 3.48
CA SER A 120 11.26 -16.49 2.67
C SER A 120 10.83 -15.64 1.47
N SER A 121 11.46 -14.48 1.31
CA SER A 121 11.20 -13.58 0.19
C SER A 121 12.48 -12.89 -0.25
N SER A 122 12.39 -12.14 -1.35
CA SER A 122 13.50 -11.38 -1.92
C SER A 122 13.19 -9.88 -1.90
N VAL A 123 14.21 -9.08 -1.61
CA VAL A 123 14.14 -7.62 -1.68
C VAL A 123 13.78 -7.17 -3.10
N GLU A 124 14.37 -7.81 -4.11
CA GLU A 124 14.14 -7.53 -5.53
C GLU A 124 12.69 -7.83 -5.92
N GLN A 125 12.10 -8.91 -5.41
CA GLN A 125 10.69 -9.22 -5.63
C GLN A 125 9.77 -8.22 -4.92
N ALA A 126 10.10 -7.84 -3.69
CA ALA A 126 9.33 -6.84 -2.93
C ALA A 126 9.34 -5.45 -3.61
N LEU A 127 10.46 -5.07 -4.26
CA LEU A 127 10.56 -3.83 -5.05
C LEU A 127 9.68 -3.84 -6.32
N LYS A 128 9.15 -5.00 -6.74
CA LYS A 128 8.13 -5.08 -7.79
C LYS A 128 6.71 -4.82 -7.28
N GLY A 129 6.53 -4.63 -5.98
CA GLY A 129 5.27 -4.27 -5.32
C GLY A 129 4.35 -5.44 -4.99
N ALA A 130 4.30 -6.48 -5.84
CA ALA A 130 3.64 -7.75 -5.54
C ALA A 130 4.36 -8.91 -6.22
N TYR A 131 4.38 -10.08 -5.57
CA TYR A 131 5.00 -11.30 -6.09
C TYR A 131 4.37 -12.56 -5.49
N VAL A 132 4.51 -13.67 -6.20
CA VAL A 132 4.05 -14.99 -5.73
C VAL A 132 5.00 -15.49 -4.65
N ILE A 133 4.48 -15.68 -3.44
CA ILE A 133 5.25 -16.19 -2.30
C ILE A 133 5.04 -17.68 -2.08
N LEU A 134 3.88 -18.21 -2.47
CA LEU A 134 3.60 -19.64 -2.51
C LEU A 134 2.97 -20.00 -3.87
N PRO A 135 3.73 -20.64 -4.79
CA PRO A 135 3.18 -21.10 -6.05
C PRO A 135 2.31 -22.35 -5.85
N ALA A 136 1.37 -22.56 -6.77
CA ALA A 136 0.57 -23.77 -6.86
C ALA A 136 0.24 -24.03 -8.34
N GLU A 137 0.24 -25.29 -8.76
CA GLU A 137 -0.02 -25.66 -10.17
C GLU A 137 -1.51 -25.55 -10.51
N GLN A 138 -2.37 -26.03 -9.61
CA GLN A 138 -3.84 -26.04 -9.78
C GLN A 138 -4.52 -25.48 -8.53
N PRO A 139 -4.30 -24.19 -8.21
CA PRO A 139 -4.89 -23.59 -7.03
C PRO A 139 -6.41 -23.51 -7.16
N ILE A 140 -7.13 -23.83 -6.08
CA ILE A 140 -8.59 -23.60 -6.02
C ILE A 140 -8.91 -22.09 -5.95
N ALA A 141 -7.97 -21.30 -5.45
CA ALA A 141 -8.04 -19.84 -5.37
C ALA A 141 -6.62 -19.25 -5.22
N THR A 142 -6.47 -18.00 -5.63
CA THR A 142 -5.30 -17.18 -5.33
C THR A 142 -5.65 -16.20 -4.22
N ILE A 143 -4.85 -16.19 -3.16
CA ILE A 143 -4.96 -15.18 -2.09
C ILE A 143 -3.89 -14.12 -2.31
N LEU A 144 -4.32 -12.87 -2.39
CA LEU A 144 -3.46 -11.69 -2.37
C LEU A 144 -3.57 -11.04 -1.01
N ALA A 145 -2.46 -11.01 -0.27
CA ALA A 145 -2.42 -10.51 1.09
C ALA A 145 -1.32 -9.45 1.26
N THR A 146 -1.45 -8.63 2.32
CA THR A 146 -0.53 -7.55 2.65
C THR A 146 -0.13 -7.64 4.14
N GLY A 147 1.08 -7.22 4.48
CA GLY A 147 1.56 -7.17 5.87
C GLY A 147 1.37 -8.48 6.67
N SER A 148 0.79 -8.35 7.86
CA SER A 148 0.55 -9.46 8.78
C SER A 148 -0.35 -10.56 8.21
N GLU A 149 -1.21 -10.24 7.23
CA GLU A 149 -2.16 -11.20 6.66
C GLU A 149 -1.49 -12.19 5.69
N VAL A 150 -0.26 -11.91 5.22
CA VAL A 150 0.50 -12.87 4.39
C VAL A 150 0.79 -14.15 5.18
N GLY A 151 1.15 -14.02 6.46
CA GLY A 151 1.33 -15.18 7.35
C GLY A 151 0.05 -15.99 7.50
N LEU A 152 -1.07 -15.31 7.76
CA LEU A 152 -2.39 -15.95 7.88
C LEU A 152 -2.79 -16.68 6.59
N ALA A 153 -2.48 -16.12 5.43
CA ALA A 153 -2.73 -16.74 4.12
C ALA A 153 -1.89 -18.01 3.91
N LEU A 154 -0.63 -18.02 4.37
CA LEU A 154 0.24 -19.19 4.32
C LEU A 154 -0.26 -20.30 5.26
N ASP A 155 -0.65 -19.96 6.49
CA ASP A 155 -1.22 -20.91 7.44
C ASP A 155 -2.51 -21.54 6.89
N ALA A 156 -3.37 -20.73 6.26
CA ALA A 156 -4.57 -21.23 5.59
C ALA A 156 -4.27 -22.18 4.44
N ALA A 157 -3.19 -21.93 3.67
CA ALA A 157 -2.75 -22.83 2.61
C ALA A 157 -2.31 -24.19 3.15
N VAL A 158 -1.57 -24.22 4.27
CA VAL A 158 -1.16 -25.46 4.93
C VAL A 158 -2.38 -26.24 5.40
N LEU A 159 -3.31 -25.60 6.10
CA LEU A 159 -4.52 -26.25 6.63
C LEU A 159 -5.39 -26.85 5.51
N LEU A 160 -5.60 -26.13 4.41
CA LEU A 160 -6.39 -26.61 3.27
C LEU A 160 -5.75 -27.79 2.56
N GLU A 161 -4.43 -27.79 2.42
CA GLU A 161 -3.70 -28.91 1.81
C GLU A 161 -3.75 -30.16 2.70
N GLU A 162 -3.53 -29.99 4.00
CA GLU A 162 -3.53 -31.09 4.96
C GLU A 162 -4.92 -31.74 5.09
N GLN A 163 -5.96 -30.93 5.31
CA GLN A 163 -7.32 -31.40 5.62
C GLN A 163 -8.14 -31.76 4.38
N HIS A 164 -7.89 -31.10 3.26
CA HIS A 164 -8.76 -31.18 2.09
C HIS A 164 -8.04 -31.49 0.77
N LYS A 165 -6.70 -31.59 0.76
CA LYS A 165 -5.89 -31.80 -0.46
C LYS A 165 -6.17 -30.75 -1.54
N LYS A 166 -6.34 -29.51 -1.09
CA LYS A 166 -6.58 -28.35 -1.96
C LYS A 166 -5.48 -27.32 -1.79
N GLN A 167 -4.88 -26.93 -2.91
CA GLN A 167 -3.82 -25.95 -2.94
C GLN A 167 -4.36 -24.53 -3.07
N LEU A 168 -3.70 -23.60 -2.38
CA LEU A 168 -3.85 -22.17 -2.59
C LEU A 168 -2.57 -21.60 -3.20
N ARG A 169 -2.74 -20.60 -4.05
CA ARG A 169 -1.62 -19.76 -4.52
C ARG A 169 -1.60 -18.49 -3.70
N ILE A 170 -0.45 -18.13 -3.12
CA ILE A 170 -0.36 -16.95 -2.24
C ILE A 170 0.53 -15.90 -2.89
N ILE A 171 0.04 -14.66 -2.92
CA ILE A 171 0.73 -13.46 -3.38
C ILE A 171 0.96 -12.57 -2.15
N SER A 172 2.21 -12.13 -1.96
CA SER A 172 2.50 -11.00 -1.08
C SER A 172 2.48 -9.71 -1.89
N MET A 173 1.70 -8.72 -1.47
CA MET A 173 1.63 -7.39 -2.08
C MET A 173 2.05 -6.32 -1.06
N PRO A 174 3.35 -6.11 -0.84
CA PRO A 174 3.82 -5.03 0.04
C PRO A 174 3.44 -3.64 -0.47
N SER A 175 3.36 -3.41 -1.78
CA SER A 175 3.09 -2.08 -2.35
C SER A 175 2.24 -2.15 -3.61
N TYR A 176 1.01 -1.65 -3.50
CA TYR A 176 0.09 -1.53 -4.63
C TYR A 176 0.62 -0.57 -5.71
N GLU A 177 1.14 0.59 -5.32
CA GLU A 177 1.59 1.59 -6.30
C GLU A 177 2.78 1.11 -7.12
N LEU A 178 3.72 0.37 -6.52
CA LEU A 178 4.84 -0.22 -7.27
C LEU A 178 4.38 -1.34 -8.20
N PHE A 179 3.41 -2.14 -7.77
CA PHE A 179 2.86 -3.22 -8.59
C PHE A 179 2.12 -2.69 -9.81
N MET A 180 1.29 -1.65 -9.64
CA MET A 180 0.56 -1.03 -10.74
C MET A 180 1.46 -0.32 -11.76
N ARG A 181 2.70 0.02 -11.38
CA ARG A 181 3.72 0.56 -12.31
C ARG A 181 4.43 -0.53 -13.12
N GLN A 182 4.28 -1.80 -12.77
CA GLN A 182 4.91 -2.89 -13.51
C GLN A 182 4.24 -3.09 -14.89
N PRO A 183 4.95 -3.69 -15.87
CA PRO A 183 4.35 -4.05 -17.14
C PRO A 183 3.11 -4.93 -16.95
N HIS A 184 2.08 -4.72 -17.78
CA HIS A 184 0.82 -5.47 -17.69
C HIS A 184 1.03 -6.99 -17.75
N ALA A 185 2.00 -7.46 -18.55
CA ALA A 185 2.36 -8.87 -18.61
C ALA A 185 2.76 -9.44 -17.23
N TYR A 186 3.55 -8.69 -16.46
CA TYR A 186 3.96 -9.08 -15.11
C TYR A 186 2.77 -9.05 -14.13
N GLN A 187 1.91 -8.03 -14.23
CA GLN A 187 0.72 -7.96 -13.38
C GLN A 187 -0.19 -9.17 -13.59
N GLN A 188 -0.41 -9.56 -14.84
CA GLN A 188 -1.21 -10.74 -15.19
C GLN A 188 -0.54 -12.06 -14.76
N GLU A 189 0.79 -12.16 -14.90
CA GLU A 189 1.55 -13.30 -14.40
C GLU A 189 1.40 -13.46 -12.88
N VAL A 190 1.55 -12.36 -12.13
CA VAL A 190 1.44 -12.37 -10.67
C VAL A 190 0.01 -12.63 -10.24
N LEU A 191 -1.02 -11.99 -10.81
CA LEU A 191 -2.41 -12.23 -10.42
C LEU A 191 -2.90 -13.62 -10.84
N GLY A 192 -2.37 -14.17 -11.93
CA GLY A 192 -2.79 -15.46 -12.47
C GLY A 192 -4.22 -15.42 -13.01
N LYS A 193 -4.85 -16.60 -13.10
CA LYS A 193 -6.24 -16.76 -13.55
C LYS A 193 -7.05 -17.46 -12.46
N GLY A 194 -8.36 -17.24 -12.47
CA GLY A 194 -9.31 -17.91 -11.57
C GLY A 194 -9.80 -17.01 -10.43
N LEU A 195 -10.25 -17.63 -9.35
CA LEU A 195 -10.77 -16.92 -8.19
C LEU A 195 -9.64 -16.20 -7.44
N LEU A 196 -9.76 -14.89 -7.31
CA LEU A 196 -8.84 -14.04 -6.57
C LEU A 196 -9.53 -13.53 -5.29
N ILE A 197 -8.87 -13.74 -4.15
CA ILE A 197 -9.34 -13.33 -2.83
C ILE A 197 -8.32 -12.36 -2.26
N THR A 198 -8.77 -11.18 -1.84
CA THR A 198 -7.93 -10.22 -1.12
C THR A 198 -8.06 -10.44 0.38
N LEU A 199 -6.94 -10.44 1.10
CA LEU A 199 -6.89 -10.60 2.54
C LEU A 199 -6.10 -9.46 3.19
N GLU A 200 -6.80 -8.59 3.88
CA GLU A 200 -6.20 -7.51 4.66
C GLU A 200 -7.08 -7.16 5.87
N ALA A 201 -6.45 -6.92 7.03
CA ALA A 201 -7.10 -6.26 8.15
C ALA A 201 -7.20 -4.75 7.89
N GLY A 202 -8.21 -4.35 7.11
CA GLY A 202 -8.45 -2.98 6.65
C GLY A 202 -9.84 -2.78 6.05
N SER A 203 -10.12 -1.58 5.54
CA SER A 203 -11.38 -1.31 4.84
C SER A 203 -11.42 -2.05 3.51
N THR A 204 -12.55 -2.69 3.22
CA THR A 204 -12.88 -3.28 1.91
C THR A 204 -13.69 -2.34 1.02
N ALA A 205 -14.15 -1.20 1.57
CA ALA A 205 -14.94 -0.20 0.87
C ALA A 205 -14.06 0.85 0.16
N PRO A 206 -14.53 1.43 -0.97
CA PRO A 206 -13.76 2.33 -1.83
C PRO A 206 -13.33 3.66 -1.19
#